data_AF-A0AAX0BBM3-F1
#
_entry.id   AF-A0AAX0BBM3-F1
#
_cell.length_a   1.000
_cell.length_b   1.000
_cell.length_c   1.000
_cell.angle_alpha   90.00
_cell.angle_beta   90.00
_cell.angle_gamma   90.00
#
_symmetry.space_group_name_H-M   'P 1'
#
loop_
_entity.id
_entity.type
_entity.pdbx_description
1 polymer ?
#
loop_
_entity_poly.entity_id
_entity_poly.type
_entity_poly.pdbx_seq_one_letter_code
_entity_poly.pdbx_strand_id
1 'polypeptide(L)' 'MKDKSLIKNSTREERQKRVNGAIAIQMTEGPAPPKEAMDLYQKYIDGAMEIDEILKILIEKYTVK' A
#
# COMPACT_ATOMS: atom_id res chain seq x y z
N MET A 1 -14.53 6.85 0.94
CA MET A 1 -13.08 6.66 0.69
C MET A 1 -12.75 5.32 0.05
N LYS A 2 -13.34 4.19 0.48
CA LYS A 2 -13.05 2.83 -0.05
C LYS A 2 -13.11 2.70 -1.58
N ASP A 3 -14.01 3.41 -2.24
CA ASP A 3 -14.26 3.21 -3.67
C ASP A 3 -13.11 3.69 -4.57
N LYS A 4 -12.42 4.78 -4.22
CA LYS A 4 -11.34 5.35 -5.05
C LYS A 4 -10.03 4.58 -4.97
N SER A 5 -9.84 3.78 -3.91
CA SER A 5 -8.66 2.95 -3.73
C SER A 5 -8.77 1.59 -4.42
N LEU A 6 -9.93 1.22 -4.97
CA LEU A 6 -10.04 -0.02 -5.73
C LEU A 6 -9.27 0.09 -7.05
N ILE A 7 -8.64 -1.00 -7.47
CA ILE A 7 -7.90 -1.03 -8.74
C ILE A 7 -8.84 -0.69 -9.90
N LYS A 8 -10.05 -1.26 -9.92
CA LYS A 8 -11.05 -1.00 -10.98
C LYS A 8 -11.46 0.47 -11.12
N ASN A 9 -11.25 1.28 -10.08
CA ASN A 9 -11.66 2.68 -10.01
C ASN A 9 -10.46 3.64 -9.99
N SER A 10 -9.27 3.17 -10.37
CA SER A 10 -8.06 3.98 -10.35
C SER A 10 -7.09 3.66 -11.47
N THR A 11 -6.27 4.65 -11.82
CA THR A 11 -5.13 4.42 -12.71
C THR A 11 -3.89 3.99 -11.92
N ARG A 12 -2.91 3.41 -12.62
CA ARG A 12 -1.60 3.09 -12.04
C ARG A 12 -0.94 4.32 -11.41
N GLU A 13 -0.99 5.47 -12.09
CA GLU A 13 -0.40 6.72 -11.62
C GLU A 13 -1.08 7.22 -10.33
N GLU A 14 -2.41 7.13 -10.25
CA GLU A 14 -3.13 7.49 -9.04
C GLU A 14 -2.76 6.60 -7.86
N ARG A 15 -2.62 5.28 -8.08
CA ARG A 15 -2.17 4.34 -7.06
C ARG A 15 -0.74 4.64 -6.61
N GLN A 16 0.17 4.91 -7.56
CA GLN A 16 1.55 5.33 -7.27
C GLN A 16 1.57 6.60 -6.42
N LYS A 17 0.77 7.61 -6.78
CA LYS A 17 0.69 8.87 -6.04
C LYS A 17 0.21 8.66 -4.60
N ARG A 18 -0.79 7.79 -4.40
CA ARG A 18 -1.29 7.44 -3.05
C ARG A 18 -0.22 6.73 -2.22
N VAL A 19 0.44 5.72 -2.79
CA VAL A 19 1.50 4.96 -2.12
C VAL A 19 2.66 5.88 -1.74
N ASN A 20 3.16 6.68 -2.69
CA ASN A 20 4.26 7.62 -2.43
C ASN A 20 3.90 8.66 -1.37
N GLY A 21 2.66 9.17 -1.41
CA GLY A 21 2.16 10.10 -0.40
C GLY A 21 2.13 9.48 1.00
N ALA A 22 1.63 8.25 1.13
CA ALA A 22 1.60 7.53 2.41
C ALA A 22 3.00 7.26 2.96
N ILE A 23 3.94 6.85 2.10
CA ILE A 23 5.34 6.63 2.47
C ILE A 23 6.00 7.92 2.93
N ALA A 24 5.79 9.03 2.21
CA ALA A 24 6.34 10.33 2.58
C ALA A 24 5.84 10.80 3.95
N ILE A 25 4.54 10.60 4.24
CA ILE A 25 3.95 10.88 5.56
C ILE A 25 4.62 10.03 6.64
N GLN A 26 4.71 8.71 6.43
CA GLN A 26 5.37 7.81 7.39
C GLN A 26 6.82 8.22 7.66
N MET A 27 7.58 8.54 6.61
CA MET A 27 8.99 8.92 6.73
C MET A 27 9.23 10.28 7.39
N THR A 28 8.17 11.05 7.66
CA THR A 28 8.29 12.31 8.40
C THR A 28 8.60 12.05 9.88
N GLU A 29 8.02 11.01 10.48
CA GLU A 29 8.15 10.72 11.92
C GLU A 29 8.62 9.28 12.21
N GLY A 30 8.89 8.48 11.18
CA GLY A 30 9.22 7.07 11.31
C GLY A 30 10.21 6.57 10.25
N PRO A 31 10.68 5.32 10.38
CA PRO A 31 11.54 4.70 9.38
C PRO A 31 10.74 4.43 8.10
N ALA A 32 11.47 4.27 6.99
CA ALA A 32 10.87 3.77 5.75
C ALA A 32 10.20 2.39 5.98
N PRO A 33 9.13 2.06 5.24
CA PRO A 33 8.56 0.72 5.29
C PRO A 33 9.60 -0.35 4.94
N PRO A 34 9.51 -1.55 5.55
CA PRO A 34 10.39 -2.67 5.19
C PRO A 34 10.21 -3.05 3.72
N LYS A 35 11.26 -3.60 3.11
CA LYS A 35 11.26 -3.98 1.68
C LYS A 35 10.05 -4.82 1.28
N GLU A 36 9.63 -5.75 2.13
CA GLU A 36 8.51 -6.64 1.86
C GLU A 36 7.18 -5.88 1.77
N ALA A 37 6.98 -4.84 2.60
CA ALA A 37 5.82 -3.97 2.49
C ALA A 37 5.88 -3.13 1.19
N MET A 38 7.06 -2.65 0.82
CA MET A 38 7.27 -1.95 -0.45
C MET A 38 6.96 -2.83 -1.66
N ASP A 39 7.38 -4.09 -1.64
CA ASP A 39 7.09 -5.07 -2.71
C ASP A 39 5.57 -5.33 -2.83
N LEU A 40 4.84 -5.35 -1.71
CA LEU A 40 3.38 -5.46 -1.70
C LEU A 40 2.71 -4.20 -2.27
N TYR A 41 3.15 -3.00 -1.86
CA TYR A 41 2.63 -1.75 -2.42
C TYR A 41 2.84 -1.66 -3.94
N GLN A 42 3.96 -2.19 -4.45
CA GLN A 42 4.21 -2.26 -5.88
C GLN A 42 3.18 -3.13 -6.60
N LYS A 43 2.77 -4.27 -6.03
CA LYS A 43 1.68 -5.11 -6.59
C LYS A 43 0.36 -4.35 -6.70
N TYR A 44 0.03 -3.51 -5.72
CA TYR A 44 -1.15 -2.65 -5.81
C TYR A 44 -1.00 -1.58 -6.89
N ILE A 45 0.15 -0.91 -6.99
CA ILE A 45 0.43 0.06 -8.06
C ILE A 45 0.19 -0.58 -9.43
N ASP A 46 0.76 -1.76 -9.65
CA ASP A 46 0.67 -2.48 -10.91
C ASP A 46 -0.72 -3.11 -11.17
N GLY A 47 -1.63 -3.03 -10.20
CA GLY A 47 -3.00 -3.53 -10.33
C GLY A 47 -3.11 -5.05 -10.18
N ALA A 48 -2.10 -5.69 -9.59
CA ALA A 48 -2.04 -7.14 -9.40
C ALA A 48 -2.68 -7.62 -8.08
N MET A 49 -2.91 -6.72 -7.11
CA MET A 49 -3.46 -7.06 -5.79
C MET A 49 -4.17 -5.85 -5.18
N GLU A 50 -5.35 -6.06 -4.60
CA GLU A 50 -6.10 -4.97 -3.96
C GLU A 50 -5.44 -4.53 -2.64
N ILE A 51 -5.61 -3.25 -2.28
CA ILE A 51 -4.98 -2.69 -1.08
C ILE A 51 -5.47 -3.36 0.21
N ASP A 52 -6.73 -3.81 0.25
CA ASP A 52 -7.31 -4.52 1.39
C ASP A 52 -6.66 -5.89 1.61
N GLU A 53 -6.24 -6.57 0.53
CA GLU A 53 -5.51 -7.84 0.61
C GLU A 53 -4.10 -7.62 1.17
N ILE A 54 -3.41 -6.57 0.73
CA ILE A 54 -2.09 -6.17 1.26
C ILE A 54 -2.17 -5.87 2.75
N LEU A 55 -3.18 -5.08 3.16
CA LEU A 55 -3.42 -4.75 4.56
C LEU A 55 -3.59 -6.00 5.41
N LYS A 56 -4.38 -6.98 4.94
CA LYS A 56 -4.55 -8.25 5.64
C LYS A 56 -3.23 -8.99 5.83
N ILE A 57 -2.41 -9.12 4.78
CA ILE A 57 -1.10 -9.78 4.83
C ILE A 57 -0.18 -9.09 5.84
N LEU A 58 -0.10 -7.75 5.81
CA LEU A 58 0.76 -6.99 6.72
C LEU A 58 0.28 -7.09 8.17
N ILE A 59 -1.03 -6.99 8.41
CA ILE A 59 -1.61 -7.14 9.75
C ILE A 59 -1.33 -8.55 10.29
N GLU A 60 -1.59 -9.60 9.52
CA GLU A 60 -1.30 -10.98 9.94
C GLU A 60 0.17 -11.17 10.26
N LYS A 61 1.08 -10.56 9.49
CA LYS A 61 2.52 -10.68 9.73
C LYS A 61 2.99 -9.98 11.01
N TYR A 62 2.49 -8.79 11.28
CA TYR A 62 3.01 -7.94 12.37
C TYR A 62 2.13 -7.91 13.63
N THR A 63 0.94 -8.50 13.59
CA THR A 63 -0.01 -8.52 14.72
C THR A 63 -0.12 -9.90 15.38
N VAL A 64 0.47 -10.95 14.80
CA VAL A 64 0.58 -12.25 15.48
C VAL A 64 1.64 -12.12 16.58
N LYS A 65 1.12 -12.06 17.81
CA LYS A 65 1.85 -12.24 19.07
C LYS A 65 2.39 -13.65 19.20
#